data_AF-M1VZ74-F1
#
_entry.id   AF-M1VZ74-F1
#
_cell.length_a   1.000
_cell.length_b   1.000
_cell.length_c   1.000
_cell.angle_alpha   90.00
_cell.angle_beta   90.00
_cell.angle_gamma   90.00
#
_symmetry.space_group_name_H-M   'P 1'
#
loop_
_entity.id
_entity.type
_entity.pdbx_description
1 polymer ?
#
loop_
_entity_poly.entity_id
_entity_poly.type
_entity_poly.pdbx_seq_one_letter_code
_entity_poly.pdbx_strand_id
1 'polypeptide(L)'
;MRFSTLAVAAFAGIAVAKTKRGCRRDPNHHGKGWYWTVLGDELDSIAADFGQTSDEIARDNGIKNKDSLPAHITIYVNCPWLRGIHHLYD
;
A
#
# COMPACT_ATOMS: atom_id res chain seq x y z
N MET A 1 -9.72 57.75 7.49
CA MET A 1 -8.66 56.72 7.65
C MET A 1 -9.35 55.38 7.79
N ARG A 2 -9.28 54.50 6.77
CA ARG A 2 -9.89 53.16 6.78
C ARG A 2 -8.75 52.15 6.90
N PHE A 3 -8.49 51.67 8.11
CA PHE A 3 -7.54 50.59 8.40
C PHE A 3 -8.30 49.26 8.32
N SER A 4 -8.08 48.51 7.26
CA SER A 4 -7.14 47.37 7.19
C SER A 4 -7.84 46.07 7.58
N THR A 5 -8.33 45.39 6.55
CA THR A 5 -8.81 44.00 6.58
C THR A 5 -7.71 43.06 7.06
N LEU A 6 -7.88 42.45 8.23
CA LEU A 6 -7.08 41.31 8.66
C LEU A 6 -7.62 40.05 7.95
N ALA A 7 -6.96 39.65 6.87
CA ALA A 7 -7.16 38.35 6.28
C ALA A 7 -6.44 37.30 7.14
N VAL A 8 -7.20 36.53 7.92
CA VAL A 8 -6.69 35.37 8.66
C VAL A 8 -6.55 34.23 7.65
N ALA A 9 -5.32 33.90 7.27
CA ALA A 9 -5.04 32.72 6.45
C ALA A 9 -5.14 31.47 7.33
N ALA A 10 -6.24 30.71 7.17
CA ALA A 10 -6.36 29.38 7.75
C ALA A 10 -5.49 28.41 6.95
N PHE A 11 -4.36 27.99 7.52
CA PHE A 11 -3.62 26.83 7.02
C PHE A 11 -4.41 25.57 7.41
N ALA A 12 -5.34 25.16 6.56
CA ALA A 12 -5.94 23.84 6.66
C ALA A 12 -4.82 22.80 6.48
N GLY A 13 -4.58 21.99 7.52
CA GLY A 13 -3.54 20.97 7.52
C GLY A 13 -3.71 20.01 6.34
N ILE A 14 -2.63 19.81 5.59
CA ILE A 14 -2.61 18.84 4.50
C ILE A 14 -2.60 17.44 5.13
N ALA A 15 -3.68 16.68 4.94
CA ALA A 15 -3.67 15.27 5.25
C ALA A 15 -2.71 14.56 4.28
N VAL A 16 -1.64 13.97 4.81
CA VAL A 16 -0.79 13.08 4.02
C VAL A 16 -1.55 11.77 3.85
N ALA A 17 -2.03 11.51 2.63
CA ALA A 17 -2.51 10.18 2.29
C ALA A 17 -1.33 9.20 2.39
N LYS A 18 -1.49 8.12 3.15
CA LYS A 18 -0.50 7.02 3.18
C LYS A 18 -0.40 6.47 1.75
N THR A 19 0.73 6.70 1.10
CA THR A 19 1.05 6.04 -0.18
C THR A 19 0.99 4.55 0.05
N LYS A 20 0.15 3.87 -0.72
CA LYS A 20 0.06 2.41 -0.67
C LYS A 20 1.36 1.80 -1.19
N ARG A 21 1.79 0.69 -0.58
CA ARG A 21 2.97 -0.05 -1.02
C ARG A 21 2.83 -0.42 -2.50
N GLY A 22 3.93 -0.28 -3.23
CA GLY A 22 3.99 -0.72 -4.63
C GLY A 22 3.90 -2.24 -4.72
N CYS A 23 3.19 -2.75 -5.73
CA CYS A 23 3.25 -4.16 -6.11
C CYS A 23 3.88 -4.27 -7.51
N ARG A 24 4.81 -5.21 -7.68
CA ARG A 24 5.30 -5.59 -9.00
C ARG A 24 4.38 -6.63 -9.61
N ARG A 25 3.81 -6.30 -10.76
CA ARG A 25 2.85 -7.14 -11.50
C ARG A 25 3.43 -8.48 -11.89
N ASP A 26 2.65 -9.55 -11.69
CA ASP A 26 2.83 -10.80 -12.39
C ASP A 26 2.21 -10.72 -13.79
N PRO A 27 2.99 -10.86 -14.89
CA PRO A 27 2.45 -10.80 -16.25
C PRO A 27 1.46 -11.93 -16.54
N ASN A 28 1.55 -13.06 -15.84
CA ASN A 28 0.75 -14.26 -16.11
C ASN A 28 -0.54 -14.33 -15.28
N HIS A 29 -0.66 -13.53 -14.22
CA HIS A 29 -1.80 -13.58 -13.30
C HIS A 29 -2.39 -12.18 -13.06
N HIS A 30 -3.58 -11.94 -13.61
CA HIS A 30 -4.27 -10.66 -13.50
C HIS A 30 -4.56 -10.29 -12.03
N GLY A 31 -4.13 -9.09 -11.64
CA GLY A 31 -4.33 -8.59 -10.28
C GLY A 31 -3.48 -9.29 -9.22
N LYS A 32 -2.46 -10.08 -9.59
CA LYS A 32 -1.47 -10.64 -8.66
C LYS A 32 -0.09 -10.08 -8.96
N GLY A 33 0.81 -10.27 -8.01
CA GLY A 33 2.18 -9.84 -8.13
C GLY A 33 2.97 -10.14 -6.87
N TRP A 34 4.04 -9.38 -6.70
CA TRP A 34 4.92 -9.52 -5.55
C TRP A 34 5.35 -8.19 -4.98
N TYR A 35 5.71 -8.24 -3.70
CA TYR A 35 6.27 -7.16 -2.92
C TYR A 35 7.58 -7.63 -2.28
N TRP A 36 8.55 -6.72 -2.18
CA TRP A 36 9.77 -6.95 -1.42
C TRP A 36 9.65 -6.27 -0.07
N THR A 37 9.73 -7.06 0.98
CA THR A 37 9.64 -6.57 2.35
C THR A 37 10.82 -5.66 2.68
N VAL A 38 10.57 -4.69 3.54
CA VAL A 38 11.62 -3.86 4.16
C VAL A 38 11.70 -4.16 5.65
N LEU A 39 12.81 -3.78 6.29
CA LEU A 39 12.99 -4.01 7.72
C LEU A 39 11.92 -3.25 8.51
N GLY A 40 11.26 -3.95 9.44
CA GLY A 40 10.15 -3.40 10.23
C GLY A 40 8.77 -3.61 9.62
N ASP A 41 8.68 -4.34 8.50
CA ASP A 41 7.38 -4.74 7.97
C ASP A 41 6.70 -5.84 8.80
N GLU A 42 5.41 -5.62 9.04
CA GLU A 42 4.48 -6.58 9.62
C GLU A 42 3.44 -6.98 8.57
N LEU A 43 2.99 -8.24 8.61
CA LEU A 43 2.03 -8.77 7.65
C LEU A 43 0.71 -8.02 7.66
N ASP A 44 0.21 -7.57 8.82
CA ASP A 44 -1.02 -6.78 8.92
C ASP A 44 -0.91 -5.44 8.19
N SER A 45 0.22 -4.75 8.33
CA SER A 45 0.46 -3.47 7.67
C SER A 45 0.51 -3.61 6.14
N ILE A 46 1.11 -4.71 5.65
CA ILE A 46 1.20 -5.06 4.23
C ILE A 46 -0.19 -5.43 3.70
N ALA A 47 -0.91 -6.27 4.43
CA ALA A 47 -2.23 -6.76 4.05
C ALA A 47 -3.23 -5.60 3.90
N ALA A 48 -3.20 -4.63 4.82
CA ALA A 48 -4.01 -3.41 4.73
C ALA A 48 -3.72 -2.58 3.46
N ASP A 49 -2.46 -2.49 3.03
CA ASP A 49 -2.09 -1.73 1.84
C ASP A 49 -2.53 -2.44 0.53
N PHE A 50 -2.58 -3.78 0.54
CA PHE A 50 -2.98 -4.62 -0.59
C PHE A 50 -4.45 -5.10 -0.56
N GLY A 51 -5.21 -4.75 0.48
CA GLY A 51 -6.61 -5.15 0.62
C GLY A 51 -6.80 -6.66 0.78
N GLN A 52 -5.88 -7.31 1.50
CA GLN A 52 -5.96 -8.71 1.91
C GLN A 52 -5.94 -8.81 3.43
N THR A 53 -6.13 -10.02 3.95
CA THR A 53 -5.83 -10.34 5.35
C THR A 53 -4.40 -10.88 5.49
N SER A 54 -3.80 -10.69 6.67
CA SER A 54 -2.49 -11.27 6.97
C SER A 54 -2.49 -12.79 6.97
N ASP A 55 -3.62 -13.42 7.32
CA ASP A 55 -3.84 -14.86 7.23
C ASP A 55 -3.74 -15.38 5.79
N GLU A 56 -4.40 -14.71 4.84
CA GLU A 56 -4.34 -15.09 3.43
C GLU A 56 -2.92 -14.98 2.89
N ILE A 57 -2.23 -13.85 3.15
CA ILE A 57 -0.85 -13.67 2.69
C ILE A 57 0.07 -14.70 3.36
N ALA A 58 -0.10 -14.96 4.65
CA ALA A 58 0.72 -15.94 5.38
C ALA A 58 0.56 -17.34 4.81
N ARG A 59 -0.68 -17.77 4.55
CA ARG A 59 -0.99 -19.06 3.93
C ARG A 59 -0.38 -19.19 2.54
N ASP A 60 -0.57 -18.17 1.70
CA ASP A 60 -0.13 -18.19 0.30
C ASP A 60 1.41 -18.15 0.16
N ASN A 61 2.11 -17.65 1.18
CA ASN A 61 3.57 -17.51 1.20
C ASN A 61 4.29 -18.47 2.16
N GLY A 62 3.56 -19.31 2.90
CA GLY A 62 4.14 -20.22 3.89
C GLY A 62 4.81 -19.52 5.09
N ILE A 63 4.33 -18.33 5.45
CA ILE A 63 4.89 -17.52 6.55
C ILE A 63 4.26 -17.95 7.88
N LYS A 64 5.09 -18.25 8.87
CA LYS A 64 4.65 -18.69 10.22
C LYS A 64 4.57 -17.55 11.23
N ASN A 65 5.52 -16.63 11.20
CA ASN A 65 5.56 -15.46 12.07
C ASN A 65 5.10 -14.22 11.30
N LYS A 66 4.00 -13.60 11.76
CA LYS A 66 3.37 -12.46 11.08
C LYS A 66 3.86 -11.10 11.56
N ASP A 67 4.45 -11.07 12.75
CA ASP A 67 4.79 -9.84 13.47
C ASP A 67 6.21 -9.35 13.13
N SER A 68 7.00 -10.15 12.40
CA SER A 68 8.34 -9.77 12.01
C SER A 68 8.74 -10.50 10.73
N LEU A 69 8.84 -9.74 9.63
CA LEU A 69 9.38 -10.24 8.37
C LEU A 69 10.85 -9.85 8.20
N PRO A 70 11.71 -10.74 7.67
CA PRO A 70 13.04 -10.36 7.20
C PRO A 70 12.93 -9.30 6.10
N ALA A 71 13.93 -8.43 5.97
CA ALA A 71 14.02 -7.51 4.84
C ALA A 71 14.41 -8.25 3.55
N HIS A 72 14.02 -7.69 2.40
CA HIS A 72 14.37 -8.14 1.05
C HIS A 72 13.88 -9.54 0.67
N ILE A 73 12.86 -10.08 1.35
CA ILE A 73 12.20 -11.29 0.88
C ILE A 73 11.06 -10.93 -0.07
N THR A 74 10.87 -11.75 -1.09
CA THR A 74 9.76 -11.62 -2.03
C THR A 74 8.55 -12.35 -1.45
N ILE A 75 7.43 -11.64 -1.34
CA ILE A 75 6.13 -12.23 -0.98
C ILE A 75 5.13 -12.00 -2.11
N TYR A 76 4.30 -13.01 -2.37
CA TYR A 76 3.17 -12.96 -3.29
C TYR A 76 1.99 -12.26 -2.64
N VAL A 77 1.43 -11.29 -3.34
CA VAL A 77 0.29 -10.49 -2.88
C VAL A 77 -0.71 -10.27 -4.01
N ASN A 78 -1.94 -9.96 -3.62
CA ASN A 78 -2.97 -9.42 -4.49
C ASN A 78 -2.66 -7.95 -4.74
N CYS A 79 -2.81 -7.51 -5.99
CA CYS A 79 -2.46 -6.18 -6.44
C CYS A 79 -3.71 -5.50 -6.97
N PRO A 80 -4.57 -4.97 -6.08
CA PRO A 80 -5.89 -4.46 -6.47
C PRO A 80 -5.81 -3.25 -7.39
N TRP A 81 -4.77 -2.42 -7.25
CA TRP A 81 -4.53 -1.24 -8.07
C TRP A 81 -4.22 -1.58 -9.53
N LEU A 82 -3.70 -2.79 -9.79
CA LEU A 82 -3.43 -3.27 -11.14
C LEU A 82 -4.70 -3.70 -11.89
N ARG A 83 -5.83 -3.90 -11.20
CA ARG A 83 -7.11 -4.20 -11.85
C ARG A 83 -7.75 -2.98 -12.51
N GLY A 84 -7.46 -1.76 -12.02
CA GLY A 84 -8.07 -0.52 -12.51
C GLY A 84 -7.31 0.17 -13.65
N ILE A 85 -6.00 -0.04 -13.76
CA ILE A 85 -5.18 0.58 -14.83
C ILE A 85 -5.26 -0.14 -16.18
N HIS A 86 -5.86 -1.33 -16.27
CA HIS A 86 -6.22 -1.92 -17.56
C HIS A 86 -7.43 -1.23 -18.19
N HIS A 87 -8.35 -0.67 -17.40
CA HIS A 87 -9.52 0.06 -17.93
C HIS A 87 -9.25 1.52 -18.34
N LEU A 88 -8.02 2.02 -18.16
CA LEU A 88 -7.63 3.38 -18.58
C LEU A 88 -6.88 3.39 -19.92
N TYR A 89 -6.68 2.21 -20.54
CA TYR A 89 -6.03 2.02 -21.84
C TYR A 89 -6.87 1.14 -22.80
N ASP A 90 -8.19 1.08 -22.60
CA ASP A 90 -9.16 0.52 -23.55
C ASP A 90 -10.11 1.62 -24.06
#